data_AF-A0A395VBB9-F1
#
_entry.id   AF-A0A395VBB9-F1
#
_cell.length_a   1.000
_cell.length_b   1.000
_cell.length_c   1.000
_cell.angle_alpha   90.00
_cell.angle_beta   90.00
_cell.angle_gamma   90.00
#
_symmetry.space_group_name_H-M   'P 1'
#
loop_
_entity.id
_entity.type
_entity.pdbx_description
1 polymer ?
#
loop_
_entity_poly.entity_id
_entity_poly.type
_entity_poly.pdbx_seq_one_letter_code
_entity_poly.pdbx_strand_id
1 'polypeptide(L)' 'MWVRTVAGKNMPVDPTMISYRRPGAGVKAKEKIVTPEGEVVCADKVSSESAEGFGYISHFATCKARNR' A
#
# COMPACT_ATOMS: atom_id res chain seq x y z
N MET A 1 -7.82 6.41 -7.64
CA MET A 1 -8.95 6.00 -6.75
C MET A 1 -8.75 6.67 -5.39
N TRP A 2 -9.78 6.77 -4.54
CA TRP A 2 -9.66 7.32 -3.19
C TRP A 2 -10.06 6.27 -2.16
N VAL A 3 -9.25 6.09 -1.12
CA VAL A 3 -9.56 5.25 0.05
C VAL A 3 -9.64 6.15 1.27
N ARG A 4 -10.70 6.01 2.07
CA ARG A 4 -10.81 6.75 3.33
C ARG A 4 -9.96 6.04 4.39
N THR A 5 -8.95 6.72 4.90
CA THR A 5 -8.05 6.17 5.93
C THR A 5 -8.73 6.09 7.29
N VAL A 6 -8.22 5.24 8.18
CA VAL A 6 -8.66 5.16 9.59
C VAL A 6 -8.56 6.50 10.34
N ALA A 7 -7.64 7.38 9.90
CA ALA A 7 -7.51 8.74 10.42
C ALA A 7 -8.57 9.72 9.87
N GLY A 8 -9.54 9.23 9.10
CA GLY A 8 -10.68 9.99 8.57
C GLY A 8 -10.40 10.77 7.29
N LYS A 9 -9.15 10.80 6.79
CA LYS A 9 -8.76 11.53 5.58
C LYS A 9 -8.84 10.63 4.34
N ASN A 10 -9.23 11.20 3.20
CA ASN A 10 -9.17 10.50 1.92
C ASN A 10 -7.72 10.46 1.39
N MET A 11 -7.25 9.27 1.04
CA MET A 11 -5.94 9.02 0.45
C MET A 11 -6.11 8.67 -1.03
N PRO A 12 -5.44 9.38 -1.96
CA PRO A 12 -5.40 8.97 -3.35
C PRO A 12 -4.48 7.75 -3.49
N VAL A 13 -5.00 6.71 -4.11
CA VAL A 13 -4.30 5.46 -4.38
C VAL A 13 -4.41 5.08 -5.85
N ASP A 14 -3.43 4.32 -6.31
CA ASP A 14 -3.47 3.69 -7.62
C ASP A 14 -4.58 2.62 -7.60
N PRO A 15 -5.42 2.52 -8.65
CA PRO A 15 -6.55 1.59 -8.67
C PRO A 15 -6.14 0.11 -8.81
N THR A 16 -4.87 -0.16 -9.10
CA THR A 16 -4.36 -1.52 -9.20
C THR A 16 -4.25 -2.16 -7.82
N MET A 17 -5.05 -3.19 -7.58
CA MET A 17 -4.96 -4.01 -6.38
C MET A 17 -3.66 -4.83 -6.41
N ILE A 18 -2.98 -4.89 -5.28
CA ILE A 18 -1.75 -5.64 -5.09
C ILE A 18 -1.86 -6.59 -3.91
N SER A 19 -1.22 -7.74 -4.04
CA SER A 19 -0.98 -8.70 -2.96
C SER A 19 0.22 -8.27 -2.15
N TYR A 20 0.13 -8.35 -0.81
CA TYR A 20 1.22 -7.96 0.07
C TYR A 20 1.45 -8.96 1.22
N ARG A 21 2.65 -8.86 1.79
CA ARG A 21 3.01 -9.51 3.05
C ARG A 21 3.79 -8.54 3.93
N ARG A 22 3.51 -8.51 5.23
CA ARG A 22 4.33 -7.75 6.18
C ARG A 22 5.69 -8.43 6.32
N PRO A 23 6.79 -7.66 6.41
CA PRO A 23 8.11 -8.23 6.59
C PRO A 23 8.21 -8.97 7.92
N GLY A 24 9.13 -9.93 8.00
CA GLY A 24 9.48 -10.59 9.26
C GLY A 24 10.03 -9.59 10.30
N ALA A 25 10.02 -10.00 11.57
CA ALA A 25 10.54 -9.17 12.66
C ALA A 25 11.99 -8.72 12.38
N GLY A 26 12.27 -7.43 12.54
CA GLY A 26 13.59 -6.84 12.28
C GLY A 26 13.89 -6.52 10.82
N VAL A 27 13.01 -6.89 9.87
CA VAL A 27 13.16 -6.56 8.44
C VAL A 27 12.35 -5.32 8.09
N LYS A 28 12.96 -4.39 7.35
CA LYS A 28 12.31 -3.17 6.88
C LYS A 28 11.52 -3.47 5.61
N ALA A 29 10.23 -3.11 5.59
CA ALA A 29 9.40 -3.19 4.40
C ALA A 29 9.87 -2.23 3.30
N LYS A 30 9.67 -2.63 2.04
CA LYS A 30 9.96 -1.79 0.87
C LYS A 30 8.87 -0.76 0.58
N GLU A 31 7.61 -1.09 0.85
CA GLU A 31 6.48 -0.23 0.51
C GLU A 31 5.61 0.16 1.72
N LYS A 32 4.89 1.27 1.57
CA LYS A 32 3.71 1.59 2.37
C LYS A 32 2.47 1.28 1.53
N ILE A 33 1.66 0.36 2.00
CA ILE A 33 0.46 -0.14 1.32
C ILE A 33 -0.76 0.34 2.08
N VAL A 34 -1.76 0.83 1.34
CA VAL A 34 -3.05 1.26 1.89
C VAL A 34 -4.05 0.13 1.70
N THR A 35 -4.60 -0.41 2.77
CA THR A 35 -5.60 -1.49 2.69
C THR A 35 -6.98 -0.93 2.30
N PRO A 36 -7.92 -1.76 1.81
CA PRO A 36 -9.29 -1.33 1.54
C PRO A 36 -10.01 -0.73 2.76
N GLU A 37 -9.65 -1.17 3.96
CA GLU A 37 -10.18 -0.68 5.26
C GLU A 37 -9.57 0.66 5.66
N GLY A 38 -8.60 1.17 4.89
CA GLY A 38 -7.97 2.47 5.12
C GLY A 38 -6.80 2.44 6.09
N GLU A 39 -6.29 1.25 6.43
CA GLU A 39 -5.04 1.12 7.19
C GLU A 39 -3.84 1.37 6.28
N VAL A 40 -2.76 1.92 6.85
CA VAL A 40 -1.49 2.06 6.13
C VAL A 40 -0.48 1.12 6.77
N VAL A 41 -0.10 0.08 6.02
CA VAL A 41 0.82 -0.96 6.48
C VAL A 41 2.17 -0.85 5.80
N CYS A 42 3.24 -1.12 6.54
CA CYS A 42 4.57 -1.33 5.97
C CYS A 42 4.65 -2.80 5.53
N ALA A 43 4.73 -3.03 4.22
CA ALA A 43 4.69 -4.37 3.65
C ALA A 43 5.46 -4.43 2.32
N ASP A 44 5.71 -5.66 1.87
CA ASP A 44 6.32 -5.96 0.58
C ASP A 44 5.27 -6.49 -0.38
N LYS A 45 5.31 -6.04 -1.64
CA LYS A 45 4.53 -6.67 -2.72
C LYS A 45 5.00 -8.11 -2.95
N VAL A 46 4.06 -9.04 -2.99
CA VAL A 46 4.32 -10.48 -3.23
C VAL A 46 3.31 -11.04 -4.24
N SER A 47 3.54 -12.27 -4.71
CA SER A 47 2.51 -13.01 -5.46
C SER A 47 1.34 -13.39 -4.55
N SER A 48 0.16 -13.59 -5.14
CA SER A 48 -1.06 -13.93 -4.40
C SER A 48 -0.93 -15.19 -3.53
N GLU A 49 -0.11 -16.15 -3.93
CA GLU A 49 0.13 -17.41 -3.20
C GLU A 49 0.85 -17.20 -1.86
N SER A 50 1.62 -16.12 -1.73
CA SER A 50 2.41 -15.80 -0.53
C SER A 50 1.86 -14.61 0.26
N ALA A 51 0.75 -14.03 -0.19
CA ALA A 51 0.15 -12.85 0.41
C ALA A 51 -0.58 -13.17 1.71
N GLU A 52 -0.48 -12.24 2.65
CA GLU A 52 -1.33 -12.21 3.84
C GLU A 52 -2.54 -11.28 3.66
N GLY A 53 -2.51 -10.42 2.64
CA GLY A 53 -3.55 -9.44 2.39
C GLY A 53 -3.41 -8.74 1.05
N PHE A 54 -4.33 -7.82 0.80
CA PHE A 54 -4.39 -7.03 -0.43
C PHE A 54 -4.53 -5.54 -0.11
N GLY A 55 -4.04 -4.70 -1.01
CA GLY A 55 -4.17 -3.25 -0.85
C GLY A 55 -3.77 -2.50 -2.12
N TYR A 56 -3.44 -1.24 -1.93
CA TYR A 56 -3.13 -0.29 -2.99
C TYR A 56 -1.87 0.50 -2.66
N ILE A 57 -1.18 0.96 -3.68
CA ILE A 57 -0.07 1.90 -3.53
C ILE A 57 -0.61 3.32 -3.49
N SER A 58 -0.11 4.14 -2.57
CA SER A 58 -0.44 5.56 -2.55
C SER A 58 0.00 6.20 -3.86
N HIS A 59 -0.87 6.98 -4.50
CA HIS A 59 -0.54 7.67 -5.75
C HIS A 59 0.66 8.62 -5.56
N PHE A 60 0.88 9.14 -4.35
CA PHE A 60 2.06 9.94 -4.02
C PHE A 60 3.38 9.19 -4.14
N ALA A 61 3.38 7.85 -3.98
CA ALA A 61 4.59 7.04 -4.12
C ALA A 61 4.95 6.75 -5.58
N THR A 62 3.98 6.79 -6.48
CA THR A 62 4.13 6.44 -7.91
C THR A 62 4.03 7.65 -8.85
N CYS A 63 3.67 8.83 -8.33
CA CYS A 63 3.54 10.05 -9.11
C CYS A 63 4.85 10.46 -9.79
N LYS A 64 4.91 10.27 -11.11
CA LYS A 64 6.06 10.64 -11.96
C LYS A 64 6.26 12.16 -12.10
N ALA A 65 5.23 12.97 -11.86
CA ALA A 65 5.31 14.43 -11.97
C ALA A 65 6.19 15.08 -10.90
N ARG A 66 6.48 14.37 -9.79
CA ARG A 66 7.37 14.84 -8.72
C ARG A 66 8.86 14.58 -8.98
N ASN A 67 9.20 13.81 -10.02
CA ASN A 67 10.60 13.52 -10.41
C ASN A 67 11.16 14.54 -11.42
N ARG A 68 10.60 15.76 -11.46
CA ARG A 68 10.99 16.83 -12.39
C ARG A 68 11.48 18.05 -11.64
#